data_AF-A0A2M8FAG2-F1
#
_entry.id   AF-A0A2M8FAG2-F1
#
_cell.length_a   1.000
_cell.length_b   1.000
_cell.length_c   1.000
_cell.angle_alpha   90.00
_cell.angle_beta   90.00
_cell.angle_gamma   90.00
#
_symmetry.space_group_name_H-M   'P 1'
#
loop_
_entity.id
_entity.type
_entity.pdbx_description
1 polymer ?
#
loop_
_entity_poly.entity_id
_entity_poly.type
_entity_poly.pdbx_seq_one_letter_code
_entity_poly.pdbx_strand_id
1 'polypeptide(L)'
;RKWLMYLTLFVAAIIVIVTLIMIVNTFLSGEISSRFILKALATIAVAALIFSYYLLDIKDGLTKQNRRIYLWSTSAVSLALIVGTFFVVGTPGQARLQRLDSERVSSLQSIQYVIEESSALDGTLPSSIDQLDIIGRGIVAIDPVTGEPYVYEVTGDTRYKLCATFDTNTKDVTRRDGGNFSNAEWPHTDGYYCFEKTVPEKTDTMLKAPTVTR
;
A
#
# COMPACT_ATOMS: atom_id res chain seq x y z
N ARG A 1 13.42 32.66 26.72
CA ARG A 1 13.00 31.39 27.38
C ARG A 1 11.51 31.13 27.24
N LYS A 2 10.61 32.05 27.63
CA LYS A 2 9.14 31.88 27.46
C LYS A 2 8.66 31.76 26.00
N TRP A 3 9.33 32.44 25.05
CA TRP A 3 8.99 32.38 23.62
C TRP A 3 9.02 30.95 23.04
N LEU A 4 9.99 30.13 23.45
CA LEU A 4 10.13 28.76 22.94
C LEU A 4 8.98 27.86 23.42
N MET A 5 8.47 28.10 24.63
CA MET A 5 7.31 27.38 25.19
C MET A 5 6.01 27.73 24.44
N TYR A 6 5.80 29.01 24.12
CA TYR A 6 4.65 29.43 23.32
C TYR A 6 4.72 28.91 21.89
N LEU A 7 5.91 28.86 21.29
CA LEU A 7 6.12 28.27 19.96
C LEU A 7 5.76 26.78 19.95
N THR A 8 6.22 25.99 20.93
CA THR A 8 5.87 24.56 21.00
C THR A 8 4.38 24.32 21.21
N LEU A 9 3.71 25.19 21.99
CA LEU A 9 2.28 25.10 22.23
C LEU A 9 1.47 25.42 20.97
N PHE A 10 1.94 26.40 20.19
CA PHE A 10 1.38 26.74 18.90
C PHE A 10 1.54 25.59 17.88
N VAL A 11 2.73 24.99 17.79
CA VAL A 11 2.99 23.83 16.92
C VAL A 11 2.11 22.63 17.33
N ALA A 12 1.98 22.35 18.63
CA ALA A 12 1.10 21.28 19.12
C ALA A 12 -0.36 21.50 18.71
N ALA A 13 -0.87 22.74 18.81
CA ALA A 13 -2.21 23.08 18.36
C ALA A 13 -2.40 22.86 16.85
N ILE A 14 -1.42 23.24 16.02
CA ILE A 14 -1.44 22.97 14.58
C ILE A 14 -1.48 21.47 14.30
N ILE A 15 -0.65 20.67 14.97
CA ILE A 15 -0.62 19.21 14.80
C ILE A 15 -2.00 18.61 15.08
N VAL A 16 -2.69 19.04 16.15
CA VAL A 16 -4.05 18.58 16.47
C VAL A 16 -5.04 18.96 15.38
N ILE A 17 -4.99 20.20 14.88
CA ILE A 17 -5.89 20.66 13.81
C ILE A 17 -5.67 19.86 12.52
N VAL A 18 -4.42 19.70 12.09
CA VAL A 18 -4.07 18.92 10.89
C VAL A 18 -4.52 17.46 11.04
N THR A 19 -4.32 16.88 12.22
CA THR A 19 -4.77 15.51 12.52
C THR A 19 -6.29 15.39 12.41
N LEU A 20 -7.05 16.35 12.94
CA LEU A 20 -8.51 16.38 12.83
C LEU A 20 -8.97 16.49 11.38
N ILE A 21 -8.32 17.36 10.58
CA ILE A 21 -8.63 17.51 9.15
C ILE A 21 -8.39 16.18 8.41
N MET A 22 -7.26 15.50 8.67
CA MET A 22 -6.99 14.19 8.06
C MET A 22 -8.06 13.17 8.45
N ILE A 23 -8.53 13.16 9.70
CA ILE A 23 -9.61 12.26 10.16
C ILE A 23 -10.89 12.49 9.39
N VAL A 24 -11.29 13.74 9.24
CA VAL A 24 -12.51 14.09 8.50
C VAL A 24 -12.37 13.69 7.04
N ASN A 25 -11.23 13.98 6.40
CA ASN A 25 -11.05 13.67 4.98
C ASN A 25 -11.07 12.15 4.73
N THR A 26 -10.36 11.36 5.53
CA THR A 26 -10.36 9.90 5.42
C THR A 26 -11.75 9.30 5.75
N PHE A 27 -12.50 9.88 6.69
CA PHE A 27 -13.88 9.49 6.96
C PHE A 27 -14.78 9.73 5.73
N LEU A 28 -14.65 10.89 5.10
CA LEU A 28 -15.43 11.26 3.91
C LEU A 28 -15.09 10.40 2.69
N SER A 29 -13.84 9.94 2.58
CA SER A 29 -13.42 8.99 1.53
C SER A 29 -13.95 7.57 1.74
N GLY A 30 -14.57 7.26 2.88
CA GLY A 30 -15.10 5.92 3.18
C GLY A 30 -14.04 4.88 3.56
N GLU A 31 -12.77 5.28 3.66
CA GLU A 31 -11.61 4.41 3.93
C GLU A 31 -11.25 4.35 5.43
N ILE A 32 -12.23 4.15 6.31
CA ILE A 32 -11.93 4.04 7.74
C ILE A 32 -11.27 2.70 8.05
N SER A 33 -9.94 2.71 8.00
CA SER A 33 -9.11 1.62 8.50
C SER A 33 -8.98 1.71 10.03
N SER A 34 -9.06 0.58 10.74
CA SER A 34 -8.77 0.50 12.18
C SER A 34 -7.37 1.05 12.52
N ARG A 35 -6.41 0.91 11.59
CA ARG A 35 -5.06 1.47 11.70
C ARG A 35 -5.06 3.01 11.72
N PHE A 36 -6.00 3.63 11.00
CA PHE A 36 -6.13 5.08 10.93
C PHE A 36 -6.63 5.65 12.27
N ILE A 37 -7.64 5.02 12.88
CA ILE A 37 -8.18 5.41 14.19
C ILE A 37 -7.10 5.29 15.29
N LEU A 38 -6.34 4.20 15.30
CA LEU A 38 -5.25 3.99 16.27
C LEU A 38 -4.17 5.08 16.16
N LYS A 39 -3.78 5.46 14.94
CA LYS A 39 -2.84 6.57 14.70
C LYS A 39 -3.39 7.91 15.20
N ALA A 40 -4.64 8.21 14.87
CA ALA A 40 -5.31 9.43 15.29
C ALA A 40 -5.36 9.57 16.81
N LEU A 41 -5.78 8.52 17.51
CA LEU A 41 -5.83 8.49 18.98
C LEU A 41 -4.43 8.64 19.59
N ALA A 42 -3.42 7.96 19.03
CA ALA A 42 -2.04 8.10 19.49
C ALA A 42 -1.55 9.55 19.36
N THR A 43 -1.77 10.20 18.21
CA THR A 43 -1.35 11.59 18.00
C THR A 43 -2.06 12.56 18.95
N ILE A 44 -3.36 12.40 19.17
CA ILE A 44 -4.13 13.22 20.12
C ILE A 44 -3.60 13.02 21.55
N ALA A 45 -3.30 11.78 21.94
CA ALA A 45 -2.75 11.46 23.26
C ALA A 45 -1.37 12.11 23.49
N VAL A 46 -0.46 12.03 22.51
CA VAL A 46 0.85 12.72 22.55
C VAL A 46 0.65 14.23 22.71
N ALA A 47 -0.20 14.82 21.88
CA ALA A 47 -0.43 16.27 21.91
C ALA A 47 -1.01 16.71 23.26
N ALA A 48 -1.98 15.97 23.82
CA ALA A 48 -2.57 16.24 25.12
C ALA A 48 -1.55 16.12 26.27
N LEU A 49 -0.65 15.12 26.23
CA LEU A 49 0.42 14.97 27.21
C LEU A 49 1.42 16.12 27.17
N ILE A 50 1.86 16.51 25.97
CA ILE A 50 2.78 17.65 25.78
C ILE A 50 2.10 18.94 26.25
N PHE A 51 0.85 19.18 25.84
CA PHE A 51 0.08 20.35 26.23
C PHE A 51 -0.11 20.44 27.75
N SER A 52 -0.43 19.32 28.40
CA SER A 52 -0.59 19.25 29.86
C SER A 52 0.71 19.57 30.60
N TYR A 53 1.85 19.06 30.13
CA TYR A 53 3.16 19.41 30.69
C TYR A 53 3.42 20.92 30.63
N TYR A 54 3.20 21.53 29.46
CA TYR A 54 3.46 22.96 29.29
C TYR A 54 2.50 23.85 30.09
N LEU A 55 1.22 23.46 30.23
CA LEU A 55 0.29 24.19 31.09
C LEU A 55 0.70 24.15 32.57
N LEU A 56 1.24 23.02 33.04
CA LEU A 56 1.72 22.88 34.42
C LEU A 56 3.03 23.63 34.67
N ASP A 57 3.93 23.67 33.68
CA ASP A 57 5.19 24.43 33.75
C ASP A 57 4.94 25.95 33.72
N ILE A 58 3.99 26.44 32.91
CA ILE A 58 3.60 27.87 32.88
C ILE A 58 2.94 28.31 34.19
N LYS A 59 2.20 27.41 34.84
CA LYS A 59 1.52 27.70 36.13
C LYS A 59 2.47 27.67 37.34
N ASP A 60 3.79 27.50 37.14
CA ASP A 60 4.80 27.34 38.20
C ASP A 60 4.43 26.27 39.27
N GLY A 61 3.55 25.32 38.91
CA GLY A 61 3.00 24.32 39.83
C GLY A 61 3.91 23.11 40.08
N LEU A 62 5.12 23.10 39.50
CA LEU A 62 6.04 21.96 39.50
C LEU A 62 7.34 22.27 40.23
N THR A 63 7.67 21.45 41.23
CA THR A 63 8.97 21.49 41.90
C THR A 63 10.11 21.11 40.92
N LYS A 64 11.36 21.54 41.19
CA LYS A 64 12.55 21.25 40.36
C LYS A 64 12.70 19.75 40.02
N GLN A 65 12.35 18.87 40.96
CA GLN A 65 12.41 17.41 40.81
C GLN A 65 11.29 16.90 39.89
N ASN A 66 10.04 17.35 40.10
CA ASN A 66 8.89 16.95 39.31
C ASN A 66 9.01 17.41 37.85
N ARG A 67 9.61 18.57 37.60
CA ARG A 67 9.90 19.06 36.24
C ARG A 67 10.83 18.12 35.47
N ARG A 68 11.87 17.59 36.13
CA ARG A 68 12.82 16.66 35.51
C ARG A 68 12.16 15.32 35.17
N ILE A 69 11.35 14.80 36.10
CA ILE A 69 10.58 13.55 35.88
C ILE A 69 9.63 13.72 34.70
N TYR A 70 8.88 14.81 34.65
CA TYR A 70 7.95 15.09 33.56
C TYR A 70 8.64 15.22 32.19
N LEU A 71 9.80 15.90 32.13
CA LEU A 71 10.57 16.01 30.88
C LEU A 71 10.97 14.63 30.36
N TRP A 72 11.57 13.79 31.21
CA TRP A 72 11.98 12.45 30.82
C TRP A 72 10.78 11.55 30.48
N SER A 73 9.68 11.64 31.24
CA SER A 73 8.48 10.84 30.96
C SER A 73 7.85 11.22 29.62
N THR A 74 7.72 12.52 29.32
CA THR A 74 7.11 12.97 28.05
C THR A 74 7.99 12.60 26.87
N SER A 75 9.32 12.74 26.97
CA SER A 75 10.24 12.27 25.93
C SER A 75 10.18 10.76 25.72
N ALA A 76 10.18 9.97 26.80
CA ALA A 76 10.11 8.52 26.72
C ALA A 76 8.78 8.05 26.10
N VAL A 77 7.65 8.62 26.51
CA VAL A 77 6.33 8.29 25.96
C VAL A 77 6.24 8.68 24.48
N SER A 78 6.79 9.84 24.09
CA SER A 78 6.80 10.27 22.68
C SER A 78 7.61 9.30 21.82
N LEU A 79 8.80 8.89 22.29
CA LEU A 79 9.64 7.92 21.58
C LEU A 79 8.95 6.55 21.48
N ALA A 80 8.33 6.08 22.56
CA ALA A 80 7.59 4.83 22.57
C ALA A 80 6.42 4.83 21.58
N LEU A 81 5.72 5.96 21.44
CA LEU A 81 4.62 6.10 20.48
C LEU A 81 5.12 6.15 19.04
N ILE A 82 6.22 6.85 18.76
CA ILE A 82 6.87 6.85 17.43
C ILE A 82 7.28 5.42 17.05
N VAL A 83 8.01 4.74 17.94
CA VAL A 83 8.45 3.35 17.72
C VAL A 83 7.26 2.40 17.58
N GLY A 84 6.24 2.55 18.44
CA GLY A 84 5.00 1.79 18.39
C GLY A 84 4.25 1.92 17.07
N THR A 85 4.29 3.10 16.42
CA THR A 85 3.63 3.26 15.12
C THR A 85 4.24 2.38 14.03
N PHE A 86 5.56 2.15 14.05
CA PHE A 86 6.22 1.28 13.06
C PHE A 86 5.82 -0.19 13.22
N PHE A 87 5.48 -0.63 14.44
CA PHE A 87 4.96 -1.98 14.66
C PHE A 87 3.54 -2.17 14.08
N VAL A 88 2.73 -1.10 14.02
CA VAL A 88 1.36 -1.16 13.51
C VAL A 88 1.30 -0.94 11.99
N VAL A 89 2.17 -0.08 11.45
CA VAL A 89 2.14 0.33 10.03
C VAL A 89 3.08 -0.48 9.15
N GLY A 90 4.10 -1.08 9.75
CA GLY A 90 5.24 -1.61 9.02
C GLY A 90 6.34 -0.56 8.85
N THR A 91 7.50 -1.01 8.38
CA THR A 91 8.68 -0.15 8.18
C THR A 91 8.73 0.40 6.74
N PRO A 92 9.45 1.51 6.49
CA PRO A 92 9.62 2.04 5.13
C PRO A 92 10.20 1.01 4.15
N GLY A 93 11.06 0.11 4.62
CA GLY A 93 11.61 -0.98 3.81
C GLY A 93 10.52 -1.96 3.35
N GLN A 94 9.60 -2.34 4.23
CA GLN A 94 8.48 -3.22 3.89
C GLN A 94 7.54 -2.57 2.87
N ALA A 95 7.21 -1.29 3.05
CA ALA A 95 6.40 -0.54 2.10
C ALA A 95 7.05 -0.46 0.70
N ARG A 96 8.39 -0.35 0.64
CA ARG A 96 9.12 -0.39 -0.63
C ARG A 96 9.03 -1.75 -1.33
N LEU A 97 9.15 -2.85 -0.60
CA LEU A 97 9.02 -4.21 -1.15
C LEU A 97 7.60 -4.46 -1.68
N GLN A 98 6.57 -4.06 -0.95
CA GLN A 98 5.16 -4.16 -1.40
C GLN A 98 4.91 -3.35 -2.68
N ARG A 99 5.54 -2.18 -2.81
CA ARG A 99 5.44 -1.36 -4.01
C ARG A 99 6.10 -2.03 -5.21
N LEU A 100 7.25 -2.68 -5.03
CA LEU A 100 7.92 -3.44 -6.09
C LEU A 100 7.08 -4.64 -6.53
N ASP A 101 6.50 -5.39 -5.58
CA ASP A 101 5.57 -6.48 -5.90
C ASP A 101 4.33 -5.97 -6.64
N SER A 102 3.81 -4.79 -6.28
CA SER A 102 2.68 -4.16 -6.98
C SER A 102 3.04 -3.76 -8.43
N GLU A 103 4.27 -3.29 -8.68
CA GLU A 103 4.77 -3.02 -10.03
C GLU A 103 4.90 -4.32 -10.85
N ARG A 104 5.38 -5.41 -10.24
CA ARG A 104 5.43 -6.73 -10.88
C ARG A 104 4.04 -7.25 -11.24
N VAL A 105 3.10 -7.21 -10.30
CA VAL A 105 1.69 -7.60 -10.54
C VAL A 105 1.08 -6.77 -11.66
N SER A 106 1.28 -5.45 -11.65
CA SER A 106 0.77 -4.57 -12.72
C SER A 106 1.34 -4.96 -14.09
N SER A 107 2.63 -5.30 -14.15
CA SER A 107 3.29 -5.74 -15.38
C SER A 107 2.71 -7.08 -15.87
N LEU A 108 2.54 -8.05 -14.97
CA LEU A 108 1.91 -9.34 -15.30
C LEU A 108 0.46 -9.19 -15.76
N GLN A 109 -0.30 -8.26 -15.18
CA GLN A 109 -1.66 -7.93 -15.61
C GLN A 109 -1.69 -7.36 -17.03
N SER A 110 -0.76 -6.45 -17.35
CA SER A 110 -0.63 -5.91 -18.71
C SER A 110 -0.24 -6.99 -19.72
N ILE A 111 0.63 -7.93 -19.35
CA ILE A 111 0.99 -9.07 -20.20
C ILE A 111 -0.21 -10.00 -20.39
N GLN A 112 -0.93 -10.34 -19.31
CA GLN A 112 -2.16 -11.13 -19.37
C GLN A 112 -3.16 -10.52 -20.35
N TYR A 113 -3.38 -9.19 -20.30
CA TYR A 113 -4.29 -8.51 -21.20
C TYR A 113 -3.92 -8.72 -22.68
N VAL A 114 -2.64 -8.60 -23.03
CA VAL A 114 -2.18 -8.78 -24.41
C VAL A 114 -2.28 -10.25 -24.87
N ILE A 115 -2.01 -11.20 -23.98
CA ILE A 115 -2.21 -12.63 -24.26
C ILE A 115 -3.70 -12.90 -24.57
N GLU A 116 -4.59 -12.42 -23.72
CA GLU A 116 -6.04 -12.62 -23.90
C GLU A 116 -6.56 -11.96 -25.18
N GLU A 117 -6.07 -10.75 -25.50
CA GLU A 117 -6.40 -10.05 -26.74
C GLU A 117 -5.95 -10.85 -27.98
N SER A 118 -4.69 -11.32 -28.01
CA SER A 118 -4.16 -12.13 -29.11
C SER A 118 -4.91 -13.46 -29.25
N SER A 119 -5.17 -14.16 -28.14
CA SER A 119 -5.92 -15.41 -28.17
C SER A 119 -7.37 -15.24 -28.59
N ALA A 120 -8.02 -14.10 -28.28
CA ALA A 120 -9.37 -13.81 -28.74
C ALA A 120 -9.47 -13.62 -30.27
N LEU A 121 -8.38 -13.14 -30.89
CA LEU A 121 -8.26 -12.93 -32.34
C LEU A 121 -7.87 -14.21 -33.08
N ASP A 122 -6.80 -14.88 -32.62
CA ASP A 122 -6.19 -16.01 -33.33
C ASP A 122 -6.78 -17.36 -32.93
N GLY A 123 -7.56 -17.41 -31.83
CA GLY A 123 -8.19 -18.62 -31.31
C GLY A 123 -7.21 -19.61 -30.67
N THR A 124 -5.92 -19.25 -30.54
CA THR A 124 -4.87 -20.08 -29.94
C THR A 124 -4.00 -19.24 -29.00
N LEU A 125 -3.31 -19.91 -28.07
CA LEU A 125 -2.33 -19.23 -27.20
C LEU A 125 -1.04 -18.92 -27.96
N PRO A 126 -0.44 -17.74 -27.77
CA PRO A 126 0.90 -17.45 -28.25
C PRO A 126 1.88 -18.49 -27.74
N SER A 127 2.82 -18.94 -28.58
CA SER A 127 3.81 -19.94 -28.14
C SER A 127 4.93 -19.36 -27.28
N SER A 128 5.12 -18.03 -27.31
CA SER A 128 6.11 -17.31 -26.49
C SER A 128 5.72 -15.85 -26.29
N ILE A 129 6.28 -15.21 -25.26
CA ILE A 129 6.15 -13.76 -25.04
C ILE A 129 6.69 -12.94 -26.22
N ASP A 130 7.70 -13.45 -26.93
CA ASP A 130 8.34 -12.74 -28.05
C ASP A 130 7.42 -12.58 -29.28
N GLN A 131 6.33 -13.35 -29.35
CA GLN A 131 5.31 -13.20 -30.39
C GLN A 131 4.35 -12.05 -30.11
N LEU A 132 4.38 -11.49 -28.91
CA LEU A 132 3.55 -10.38 -28.50
C LEU A 132 4.28 -9.06 -28.74
N ASP A 133 3.59 -8.06 -29.29
CA ASP A 133 4.11 -6.70 -29.41
C ASP A 133 4.08 -5.96 -28.05
N ILE A 134 4.89 -6.45 -27.11
CA ILE A 134 5.01 -5.92 -25.75
C ILE A 134 5.64 -4.52 -25.78
N ILE A 135 6.72 -4.36 -26.57
CA ILE A 135 7.49 -3.11 -26.63
C ILE A 135 6.71 -2.01 -27.36
N GLY A 136 6.06 -2.33 -28.50
CA GLY A 136 5.25 -1.35 -29.23
C GLY A 136 4.04 -0.86 -28.44
N ARG A 137 3.56 -1.65 -27.47
CA ARG A 137 2.49 -1.29 -26.53
C ARG A 137 2.98 -0.61 -25.25
N GLY A 138 4.29 -0.38 -25.11
CA GLY A 138 4.88 0.26 -23.94
C GLY A 138 4.80 -0.57 -22.65
N ILE A 139 4.62 -1.89 -22.77
CA ILE A 139 4.51 -2.81 -21.63
C ILE A 139 5.93 -3.19 -21.19
N VAL A 140 6.18 -3.12 -19.88
CA VAL A 140 7.46 -3.54 -19.29
C VAL A 140 7.35 -5.00 -18.89
N ALA A 141 7.94 -5.90 -19.67
CA ALA A 141 7.92 -7.34 -19.40
C ALA A 141 9.19 -7.87 -18.72
N ILE A 142 9.88 -7.01 -17.97
CA ILE A 142 11.08 -7.35 -17.20
C ILE A 142 10.89 -6.99 -15.74
N ASP A 143 11.54 -7.73 -14.85
CA ASP A 143 11.57 -7.44 -13.43
C ASP A 143 12.41 -6.16 -13.17
N PRO A 144 11.88 -5.17 -12.45
CA PRO A 144 12.56 -3.88 -12.23
C PRO A 144 13.80 -3.96 -11.33
N VAL A 145 13.99 -5.08 -10.63
CA VAL A 145 15.12 -5.31 -9.71
C VAL A 145 16.16 -6.21 -10.35
N THR A 146 15.76 -7.36 -10.92
CA THR A 146 16.71 -8.33 -11.50
C THR A 146 17.04 -8.02 -12.96
N GLY A 147 16.17 -7.30 -13.68
CA GLY A 147 16.30 -7.07 -15.12
C GLY A 147 16.00 -8.30 -15.97
N GLU A 148 15.54 -9.40 -15.38
CA GLU A 148 15.18 -10.62 -16.10
C GLU A 148 13.74 -10.52 -16.65
N PRO A 149 13.46 -11.09 -17.82
CA PRO A 149 12.10 -11.13 -18.37
C PRO A 149 11.17 -12.00 -17.50
N TYR A 150 9.89 -11.61 -17.42
CA TYR A 150 8.89 -12.46 -16.79
C TYR A 150 8.71 -13.76 -17.58
N VAL A 151 8.40 -14.84 -16.85
CA VAL A 151 8.26 -16.17 -17.45
C VAL A 151 6.81 -16.39 -17.87
N TYR A 152 6.64 -16.85 -19.11
CA TYR A 152 5.37 -17.29 -19.67
C TYR A 152 5.49 -18.72 -20.18
N GLU A 153 4.60 -19.60 -19.73
CA GLU A 153 4.58 -21.00 -20.13
C GLU A 153 3.16 -21.45 -20.48
N VAL A 154 2.98 -22.03 -21.67
CA VAL A 154 1.72 -22.65 -22.06
C VAL A 154 1.63 -24.03 -21.40
N THR A 155 0.56 -24.30 -20.66
CA THR A 155 0.35 -25.57 -19.93
C THR A 155 -0.81 -26.39 -20.46
N GLY A 156 -1.57 -25.86 -21.43
CA GLY A 156 -2.59 -26.56 -22.19
C GLY A 156 -3.22 -25.64 -23.24
N ASP A 157 -4.26 -26.09 -23.94
CA ASP A 157 -4.84 -25.36 -25.09
C ASP A 157 -5.35 -23.95 -24.75
N THR A 158 -5.86 -23.76 -23.53
CA THR A 158 -6.38 -22.47 -23.03
C THR A 158 -5.75 -22.06 -21.70
N ARG A 159 -4.74 -22.80 -21.23
CA ARG A 159 -4.12 -22.63 -19.91
C ARG A 159 -2.66 -22.23 -20.03
N TYR A 160 -2.26 -21.26 -19.24
CA TYR A 160 -0.89 -20.76 -19.21
C TYR A 160 -0.48 -20.32 -17.80
N LYS A 161 0.82 -20.12 -17.62
CA LYS A 161 1.44 -19.64 -16.40
C LYS A 161 2.15 -18.32 -16.66
N LEU A 162 2.01 -17.40 -15.70
CA LEU A 162 2.82 -16.18 -15.61
C LEU A 162 3.57 -16.21 -14.28
N CYS A 163 4.90 -16.15 -14.33
CA CYS A 163 5.73 -16.25 -13.14
C CYS A 163 6.62 -15.02 -12.93
N ALA A 164 6.80 -14.68 -11.66
CA ALA A 164 7.72 -13.65 -11.21
C ALA A 164 8.25 -14.01 -9.80
N THR A 165 9.26 -13.28 -9.35
CA THR A 165 9.79 -13.40 -7.99
C THR A 165 9.27 -12.25 -7.15
N PHE A 166 8.61 -12.56 -6.03
CA PHE A 166 8.02 -11.56 -5.13
C PHE A 166 8.80 -11.45 -3.83
N ASP A 167 8.83 -10.26 -3.25
CA ASP A 167 9.53 -9.98 -1.99
C ASP A 167 8.62 -10.14 -0.77
N THR A 168 7.30 -10.11 -0.96
CA THR A 168 6.31 -10.15 0.10
C THR A 168 5.29 -11.27 -0.11
N ASN A 169 4.69 -11.70 1.01
CA ASN A 169 3.67 -12.73 1.02
C ASN A 169 2.30 -12.08 1.24
N THR A 170 1.49 -12.01 0.20
CA THR A 170 0.14 -11.43 0.26
C THR A 170 -0.91 -12.41 0.79
N LYS A 171 -0.55 -13.70 0.95
CA LYS A 171 -1.40 -14.73 1.57
C LYS A 171 -1.27 -14.78 3.10
N ASP A 172 -0.30 -14.08 3.68
CA ASP A 172 -0.14 -14.00 5.13
C ASP A 172 -1.22 -13.12 5.78
N VAL A 173 -2.28 -13.78 6.26
CA VAL A 173 -3.44 -13.13 6.91
C VAL A 173 -3.07 -12.43 8.21
N THR A 174 -1.92 -12.77 8.82
CA THR A 174 -1.44 -12.11 10.05
C THR A 174 -0.89 -10.71 9.76
N ARG A 175 -0.34 -10.52 8.56
CA ARG A 175 -0.01 -9.24 7.96
C ARG A 175 -1.22 -8.74 7.17
N ARG A 176 -2.24 -8.27 7.89
CA ARG A 176 -3.43 -7.65 7.27
C ARG A 176 -3.08 -6.25 6.72
N ASP A 177 -2.11 -6.21 5.83
CA ASP A 177 -1.72 -5.01 5.12
C ASP A 177 -2.90 -4.57 4.28
N GLY A 178 -3.27 -3.30 4.44
CA GLY A 178 -4.32 -2.65 3.65
C GLY A 178 -3.82 -2.50 2.21
N GLY A 179 -3.64 -3.63 1.53
CA GLY A 179 -3.25 -3.68 0.14
C GLY A 179 -4.32 -2.98 -0.69
N ASN A 180 -3.86 -2.20 -1.66
CA ASN A 180 -4.71 -1.68 -2.72
C ASN A 180 -5.65 -2.78 -3.21
N PHE A 181 -6.95 -2.51 -3.20
CA PHE A 181 -7.98 -3.41 -3.72
C PHE A 181 -7.70 -3.85 -5.17
N SER A 182 -6.90 -3.10 -5.93
CA SER A 182 -6.51 -3.41 -7.31
C SER A 182 -5.77 -4.74 -7.48
N ASN A 183 -5.06 -5.22 -6.44
CA ASN A 183 -4.22 -6.42 -6.53
C ASN A 183 -4.80 -7.61 -5.74
N ALA A 184 -6.01 -7.48 -5.19
CA ALA A 184 -6.65 -8.52 -4.39
C ALA A 184 -6.83 -9.85 -5.16
N GLU A 185 -6.89 -9.77 -6.48
CA GLU A 185 -7.08 -10.92 -7.38
C GLU A 185 -5.76 -11.62 -7.79
N TRP A 186 -4.61 -11.12 -7.30
CA TRP A 186 -3.28 -11.69 -7.57
C TRP A 186 -2.54 -12.08 -6.27
N PRO A 187 -3.07 -13.03 -5.48
CA PRO A 187 -2.42 -13.48 -4.26
C PRO A 187 -1.19 -14.36 -4.56
N HIS A 188 -0.06 -14.05 -3.93
CA HIS A 188 1.22 -14.74 -4.09
C HIS A 188 1.92 -14.94 -2.75
N THR A 189 2.80 -15.94 -2.71
CA THR A 189 3.80 -16.05 -1.64
C THR A 189 5.00 -15.16 -1.97
N ASP A 190 5.87 -14.97 -1.00
CA ASP A 190 7.24 -14.51 -1.25
C ASP A 190 8.01 -15.58 -2.04
N GLY A 191 9.05 -15.14 -2.77
CA GLY A 191 9.84 -15.97 -3.67
C GLY A 191 9.24 -16.13 -5.06
N TYR A 192 9.75 -17.13 -5.78
CA TYR A 192 9.27 -17.45 -7.13
C TYR A 192 7.85 -18.01 -7.08
N TYR A 193 6.91 -17.35 -7.76
CA TYR A 193 5.51 -17.75 -7.79
C TYR A 193 4.93 -17.64 -9.20
N CYS A 194 4.17 -18.65 -9.60
CA CYS A 194 3.48 -18.72 -10.89
C CYS A 194 1.97 -18.63 -10.70
N PHE A 195 1.35 -17.72 -11.42
CA PHE A 195 -0.11 -17.64 -11.53
C PHE A 195 -0.58 -18.52 -12.67
N GLU A 196 -1.43 -19.49 -12.37
CA GLU A 196 -2.14 -20.25 -13.39
C GLU A 196 -3.34 -19.44 -13.87
N LYS A 197 -3.43 -19.23 -15.19
CA LYS A 197 -4.48 -18.46 -15.84
C LYS A 197 -5.11 -19.29 -16.95
N THR A 198 -6.37 -18.99 -17.23
CA THR A 198 -7.14 -19.60 -18.31
C THR A 198 -7.71 -18.48 -19.15
N VAL A 199 -7.54 -18.55 -20.48
CA VAL A 199 -8.15 -17.58 -21.40
C VAL A 199 -9.67 -17.70 -21.26
N PRO A 200 -10.41 -16.61 -21.06
CA PRO A 200 -11.86 -16.66 -20.99
C PRO A 200 -12.43 -17.23 -22.29
N GLU A 201 -13.37 -18.16 -22.18
CA GLU A 201 -14.11 -18.66 -23.34
C GLU A 201 -14.82 -17.49 -24.02
N LYS A 202 -14.83 -17.48 -25.36
CA LYS A 202 -15.42 -16.40 -26.15
C LYS A 202 -16.93 -16.39 -25.95
N THR A 203 -17.41 -15.73 -24.90
CA THR A 203 -18.85 -15.63 -24.62
C THR A 203 -19.49 -14.80 -25.74
N ASP A 204 -20.46 -15.38 -26.43
CA ASP A 204 -21.16 -14.84 -27.62
C ASP A 204 -21.85 -13.47 -27.41
N THR A 205 -21.76 -12.89 -26.22
CA THR A 205 -22.36 -11.60 -25.83
C THR A 205 -21.70 -10.39 -26.50
N MET A 206 -20.48 -10.50 -27.04
CA MET A 206 -19.85 -9.44 -27.84
C MET A 206 -20.35 -9.39 -29.30
N LEU A 207 -21.11 -10.39 -29.78
CA LEU A 207 -21.63 -10.41 -31.15
C LEU A 207 -22.96 -9.65 -31.35
N LYS A 208 -23.57 -9.15 -30.28
CA LYS A 208 -24.72 -8.25 -30.35
C LYS A 208 -24.30 -6.79 -30.20
N ALA A 209 -23.52 -6.29 -31.16
CA ALA A 209 -23.61 -4.86 -31.45
C ALA A 209 -25.07 -4.59 -31.89
N PRO A 210 -25.76 -3.58 -31.35
CA PRO A 210 -27.07 -3.23 -31.86
C PRO A 210 -26.89 -2.81 -33.32
N THR A 211 -27.48 -3.57 -34.24
CA THR A 211 -27.66 -3.14 -35.62
C THR A 211 -28.38 -1.79 -35.57
N VAL A 212 -27.63 -0.71 -35.76
CA VAL A 212 -28.20 0.63 -35.95
C VAL A 212 -28.90 0.57 -37.30
N THR A 213 -30.18 0.23 -37.29
CA THR A 213 -31.05 0.37 -38.44
C THR A 213 -31.18 1.85 -38.75
N ARG A 214 -30.68 2.22 -39.93
CA ARG A 214 -30.80 3.56 -40.51
C ARG A 214 -32.23 3.89 -40.88
#